data_AF-A0A7X2ZX47-F1
#
_entry.id   AF-A0A7X2ZX47-F1
#
_cell.length_a   1.000
_cell.length_b   1.000
_cell.length_c   1.000
_cell.angle_alpha   90.00
_cell.angle_beta   90.00
_cell.angle_gamma   90.00
#
_symmetry.space_group_name_H-M   'P 1'
#
loop_
_entity.id
_entity.type
_entity.pdbx_description
1 polymer ?
#
loop_
_entity_poly.entity_id
_entity_poly.type
_entity_poly.pdbx_seq_one_letter_code
_entity_poly.pdbx_strand_id
1 'polypeptide(L)'
;MLAEIITIGDEILIGQIVDTNSVFISKELNKIGVSVYQITSVQDDREHILQALEDARKRVQVVIITGGLGPTKDDITKHTLCEFFNDTLVEDAGVLAHVEELFKKYITSTPISDINRKQALVPSKATVLHNTFGTAPGIWIKEGGVAFVSLPGVPYEMK
;
A
#
# COMPACT_ATOMS: atom_id res chain seq x y z
N MET A 1 8.12 -19.36 7.67
CA MET A 1 7.74 -18.48 6.54
C MET A 1 8.54 -17.20 6.69
N LEU A 2 9.01 -16.62 5.58
CA LEU A 2 9.76 -15.37 5.58
C LEU A 2 8.91 -14.26 4.97
N ALA A 3 9.07 -13.07 5.53
CA ALA A 3 8.48 -11.83 5.02
C ALA A 3 9.54 -10.77 4.75
N GLU A 4 9.27 -9.88 3.80
CA GLU A 4 10.04 -8.67 3.56
C GLU A 4 9.10 -7.47 3.69
N ILE A 5 9.60 -6.39 4.30
CA ILE A 5 8.86 -5.13 4.42
C ILE A 5 9.51 -4.11 3.49
N ILE A 6 8.72 -3.50 2.62
CA ILE A 6 9.14 -2.42 1.73
C ILE A 6 8.41 -1.14 2.16
N THR A 7 9.15 -0.10 2.50
CA THR A 7 8.58 1.21 2.81
C THR A 7 8.90 2.19 1.69
N ILE A 8 7.86 2.82 1.15
CA ILE A 8 7.94 3.79 0.05
C ILE A 8 7.66 5.16 0.66
N GLY A 9 8.61 6.08 0.51
CA GLY A 9 8.50 7.43 1.04
C GLY A 9 9.84 8.13 1.14
N ASP A 10 10.05 9.18 0.35
CA ASP A 10 11.27 10.01 0.42
C ASP A 10 11.48 10.61 1.81
N GLU A 11 10.42 10.92 2.55
CA GLU A 11 10.46 11.45 3.91
C GLU A 11 11.11 10.50 4.92
N ILE A 12 11.08 9.19 4.67
CA ILE A 12 11.80 8.19 5.47
C ILE A 12 13.28 8.27 5.15
N LEU A 13 13.62 8.34 3.86
CA LEU A 13 15.01 8.31 3.38
C LEU A 13 15.79 9.56 3.76
N ILE A 14 15.16 10.74 3.76
CA ILE A 14 15.78 11.99 4.21
C ILE A 14 15.76 12.15 5.74
N GLY A 15 15.20 11.17 6.47
CA GLY A 15 15.12 11.18 7.93
C GLY A 15 14.15 12.21 8.51
N GLN A 16 13.18 12.67 7.71
CA GLN A 16 12.12 13.57 8.20
C GLN A 16 11.17 12.85 9.14
N ILE A 17 10.88 11.57 8.88
CA ILE A 17 10.10 10.71 9.77
C ILE A 17 10.85 9.41 10.09
N VAL A 18 10.47 8.78 11.19
CA VAL A 18 10.95 7.45 11.56
C VAL A 18 10.00 6.39 11.01
N ASP A 19 10.54 5.35 10.38
CA ASP A 19 9.78 4.19 9.92
C ASP A 19 9.24 3.34 11.09
N THR A 20 8.14 3.82 11.68
CA THR A 20 7.44 3.12 12.75
C THR A 20 6.51 2.01 12.23
N ASN A 21 6.17 2.05 10.93
CA ASN A 21 5.34 1.04 10.28
C ASN A 21 6.05 -0.30 10.27
N SER A 22 7.30 -0.33 9.82
CA SER A 22 8.13 -1.54 9.81
C SER A 22 8.28 -2.16 11.20
N VAL A 23 8.42 -1.33 12.24
CA VAL A 23 8.49 -1.80 13.64
C VAL A 23 7.21 -2.49 14.06
N PHE A 24 6.04 -1.90 13.75
CA PHE A 24 4.75 -2.49 14.08
C PHE A 24 4.52 -3.80 13.31
N ILE A 25 4.68 -3.77 11.99
CA ILE A 25 4.48 -4.93 11.10
C ILE A 25 5.38 -6.08 11.54
N SER A 26 6.66 -5.80 11.81
CA SER A 26 7.60 -6.82 12.29
C SER A 26 7.15 -7.47 13.60
N LYS A 27 6.58 -6.70 14.53
CA LYS A 27 6.05 -7.25 15.79
C LYS A 27 4.83 -8.13 15.53
N GLU A 28 3.89 -7.70 14.69
CA GLU A 28 2.69 -8.50 14.38
C GLU A 28 3.03 -9.79 13.63
N LEU A 29 3.94 -9.75 12.66
CA LEU A 29 4.41 -10.94 11.95
C LEU A 29 5.11 -11.93 12.90
N ASN A 30 5.94 -11.44 13.81
CA ASN A 30 6.60 -12.30 14.80
C ASN A 30 5.60 -13.02 15.72
N LYS A 31 4.49 -12.38 16.11
CA LYS A 31 3.45 -13.01 16.95
C LYS A 31 2.83 -14.24 16.29
N ILE A 32 2.79 -14.28 14.96
CA ILE A 32 2.23 -15.39 14.19
C ILE A 32 3.31 -16.32 13.61
N GLY A 33 4.57 -16.18 14.05
CA GLY A 33 5.68 -17.05 13.63
C GLY A 33 6.22 -16.77 12.23
N VAL A 34 5.94 -15.59 11.67
CA VAL A 34 6.53 -15.14 10.39
C VAL A 34 7.76 -14.27 10.69
N SER A 35 8.92 -14.72 10.22
CA SER A 35 10.18 -13.99 10.43
C SER A 35 10.37 -12.94 9.34
N VAL A 36 10.67 -11.72 9.72
CA VAL A 36 11.07 -10.67 8.77
C VAL A 36 12.52 -10.92 8.36
N TYR A 37 12.73 -11.19 7.08
CA TYR A 37 14.05 -11.45 6.49
C TYR A 37 14.78 -10.13 6.20
N GLN A 38 14.07 -9.15 5.67
CA GLN A 38 14.62 -7.87 5.24
C GLN A 38 13.58 -6.76 5.38
N ILE A 39 14.07 -5.55 5.62
CA ILE A 39 13.31 -4.30 5.57
C ILE A 39 14.04 -3.39 4.60
N THR A 40 13.34 -2.81 3.63
CA THR A 40 13.92 -1.98 2.57
C THR A 40 13.10 -0.71 2.41
N SER A 41 13.74 0.44 2.54
CA SER A 41 13.11 1.73 2.26
C SER A 41 13.55 2.22 0.88
N VAL A 42 12.59 2.65 0.07
CA VAL A 42 12.80 3.10 -1.31
C VAL A 42 12.13 4.44 -1.56
N GLN A 43 12.58 5.12 -2.61
CA GLN A 43 12.03 6.40 -3.05
C GLN A 43 10.63 6.20 -3.66
N ASP A 44 9.87 7.29 -3.76
CA ASP A 44 8.67 7.38 -4.59
C ASP A 44 9.02 7.41 -6.09
N ASP A 45 9.87 6.47 -6.52
CA ASP A 45 10.36 6.28 -7.87
C ASP A 45 9.93 4.92 -8.41
N ARG A 46 9.40 4.93 -9.64
CA ARG A 46 8.81 3.75 -10.26
C ARG A 46 9.84 2.61 -10.41
N GLU A 47 11.02 2.90 -10.94
CA GLU A 47 12.04 1.86 -11.18
C GLU A 47 12.56 1.29 -9.86
N HIS A 48 12.74 2.14 -8.85
CA HIS A 48 13.19 1.73 -7.53
C HIS A 48 12.17 0.79 -6.85
N ILE A 49 10.88 1.11 -6.93
CA ILE A 49 9.80 0.25 -6.41
C ILE A 49 9.77 -1.08 -7.15
N LEU A 50 9.83 -1.08 -8.49
CA LEU A 50 9.81 -2.32 -9.30
C LEU A 50 10.99 -3.23 -8.96
N GLN A 51 12.19 -2.67 -8.84
CA GLN A 51 13.39 -3.42 -8.48
C GLN A 51 13.27 -4.03 -7.08
N ALA A 52 12.76 -3.28 -6.10
CA ALA A 52 12.56 -3.79 -4.75
C ALA A 52 11.54 -4.93 -4.70
N LEU A 53 10.43 -4.83 -5.43
CA LEU A 53 9.43 -5.90 -5.55
C LEU A 53 10.00 -7.15 -6.20
N GLU A 54 10.76 -6.97 -7.28
CA GLU A 54 11.41 -8.05 -8.03
C GLU A 54 12.45 -8.80 -7.20
N ASP A 55 13.18 -8.07 -6.36
CA ASP A 55 14.18 -8.65 -5.48
C ASP A 55 13.55 -9.33 -4.27
N ALA A 56 12.51 -8.73 -3.67
CA ALA A 56 11.79 -9.32 -2.55
C ALA A 56 11.11 -10.64 -2.93
N ARG A 57 10.46 -10.72 -4.10
CA ARG A 57 9.76 -11.95 -4.53
C ARG A 57 10.67 -13.17 -4.67
N LYS A 58 11.99 -12.96 -4.84
CA LYS A 58 12.98 -14.05 -4.93
C LYS A 58 13.41 -14.57 -3.57
N ARG A 59 13.18 -13.80 -2.49
CA ARG A 59 13.69 -14.08 -1.14
C ARG A 59 12.63 -14.61 -0.18
N VAL A 60 11.38 -14.16 -0.33
CA VAL A 60 10.35 -14.34 0.71
C VAL A 60 9.01 -14.79 0.14
N GLN A 61 8.12 -15.30 1.01
CA GLN A 61 6.77 -15.70 0.63
C GLN A 61 5.72 -14.60 0.89
N VAL A 62 6.08 -13.56 1.66
CA VAL A 62 5.20 -12.45 1.99
C VAL A 62 5.97 -11.14 1.81
N VAL A 63 5.44 -10.21 1.05
CA VAL A 63 5.97 -8.85 0.88
C VAL A 63 4.92 -7.88 1.40
N ILE A 64 5.24 -7.14 2.46
CA ILE A 64 4.39 -6.08 2.98
C ILE A 64 4.94 -4.75 2.50
N ILE A 65 4.11 -3.93 1.89
CA ILE A 65 4.47 -2.63 1.32
C ILE A 65 3.70 -1.57 2.09
N THR A 66 4.32 -0.45 2.44
CA THR A 66 3.60 0.70 3.01
C THR A 66 3.98 1.99 2.29
N GLY A 67 2.99 2.86 2.05
CA GLY A 67 3.21 4.17 1.41
C GLY A 67 2.76 4.23 -0.05
N GLY A 68 2.56 5.45 -0.55
CA GLY A 68 2.23 5.73 -1.95
C GLY A 68 0.83 5.28 -2.43
N LEU A 69 -0.15 5.13 -1.53
CA LEU A 69 -1.54 4.74 -1.85
C LEU A 69 -2.55 5.90 -1.79
N GLY A 70 -2.10 7.08 -1.40
CA GLY A 70 -2.95 8.26 -1.23
C GLY A 70 -3.45 8.87 -2.55
N PRO A 71 -4.11 10.04 -2.47
CA PRO A 71 -4.64 10.75 -3.62
C PRO A 71 -3.67 11.79 -4.20
N THR A 72 -2.38 11.78 -3.87
CA THR A 72 -1.42 12.75 -4.41
C THR A 72 -0.88 12.31 -5.76
N LYS A 73 -0.13 13.19 -6.44
CA LYS A 73 0.55 12.83 -7.69
C LYS A 73 1.76 11.92 -7.46
N ASP A 74 2.32 11.99 -6.26
CA ASP A 74 3.51 11.24 -5.87
C ASP A 74 3.13 9.82 -5.42
N ASP A 75 1.84 9.56 -5.13
CA ASP A 75 1.27 8.24 -4.83
C ASP A 75 1.19 7.34 -6.07
N ILE A 76 2.34 6.76 -6.46
CA ILE A 76 2.47 5.92 -7.65
C ILE A 76 2.38 4.41 -7.37
N THR A 77 2.30 3.97 -6.11
CA THR A 77 2.40 2.54 -5.73
C THR A 77 1.37 1.68 -6.44
N LYS A 78 0.10 2.10 -6.53
CA LYS A 78 -0.96 1.30 -7.22
C LYS A 78 -0.67 1.09 -8.70
N HIS A 79 -0.15 2.12 -9.36
CA HIS A 79 0.22 2.06 -10.77
C HIS A 79 1.43 1.14 -10.98
N THR A 80 2.43 1.25 -10.11
CA THR A 80 3.62 0.39 -10.15
C THR A 80 3.28 -1.08 -9.87
N LEU A 81 2.36 -1.35 -8.94
CA LEU A 81 1.87 -2.72 -8.70
C LEU A 81 1.16 -3.28 -9.93
N CYS A 82 0.31 -2.48 -10.60
CA CYS A 82 -0.33 -2.92 -11.83
C CYS A 82 0.71 -3.30 -12.89
N GLU A 83 1.75 -2.49 -13.06
CA GLU A 83 2.81 -2.83 -13.99
C GLU A 83 3.55 -4.12 -13.60
N PHE A 84 3.97 -4.23 -12.34
CA PHE A 84 4.70 -5.37 -11.83
C PHE A 84 3.95 -6.69 -12.04
N PHE A 85 2.62 -6.67 -11.84
CA PHE A 85 1.76 -7.85 -12.02
C PHE A 85 1.16 -7.96 -13.42
N ASN A 86 1.54 -7.10 -14.38
CA ASN A 86 0.90 -7.00 -15.69
C ASN A 86 -0.64 -7.01 -15.57
N ASP A 87 -1.14 -6.02 -14.86
CA ASP A 87 -2.52 -5.81 -14.45
C ASP A 87 -2.98 -4.37 -14.80
N THR A 88 -4.25 -4.08 -14.57
CA THR A 88 -4.86 -2.78 -14.83
C THR A 88 -5.68 -2.32 -13.62
N LEU A 89 -5.83 -1.01 -13.48
CA LEU A 89 -6.73 -0.45 -12.47
C LEU A 89 -8.18 -0.56 -12.92
N VAL A 90 -9.04 -1.01 -12.00
CA VAL A 90 -10.50 -1.05 -12.13
C VAL A 90 -11.13 -0.31 -10.94
N GLU A 91 -12.31 0.24 -11.15
CA GLU A 91 -13.05 0.89 -10.07
C GLU A 91 -13.72 -0.14 -9.18
N ASP A 92 -13.46 -0.07 -7.87
CA ASP A 92 -14.18 -0.84 -6.86
C ASP A 92 -15.34 0.00 -6.30
N ALA A 93 -16.57 -0.46 -6.56
CA ALA A 93 -17.77 0.25 -6.14
C ALA A 93 -17.91 0.36 -4.61
N GLY A 94 -17.39 -0.61 -3.86
CA GLY A 94 -17.42 -0.60 -2.40
C GLY A 94 -16.46 0.45 -1.82
N VAL A 95 -15.25 0.54 -2.38
CA VAL A 95 -14.30 1.60 -2.02
C VAL A 95 -14.83 2.96 -2.41
N LEU A 96 -15.40 3.10 -3.62
CA LEU A 96 -15.96 4.38 -4.06
C LEU A 96 -17.07 4.85 -3.12
N ALA A 97 -18.01 3.97 -2.77
CA ALA A 97 -19.07 4.29 -1.83
C ALA A 97 -18.52 4.71 -0.45
N HIS A 98 -17.51 4.00 0.06
CA HIS A 98 -16.85 4.34 1.33
C HIS A 98 -16.17 5.71 1.29
N VAL A 99 -15.42 5.99 0.21
CA VAL A 99 -14.77 7.29 0.02
C VAL A 99 -15.81 8.40 -0.01
N GLU A 100 -16.89 8.25 -0.78
CA GLU A 100 -17.96 9.25 -0.84
C GLU A 100 -18.68 9.42 0.50
N GLU A 101 -18.86 8.34 1.28
CA GLU A 101 -19.42 8.39 2.63
C GLU A 101 -18.51 9.20 3.59
N LEU A 102 -17.20 8.93 3.59
CA LEU A 102 -16.24 9.66 4.41
C LEU A 102 -16.26 11.15 4.09
N PHE A 103 -16.24 11.52 2.80
CA PHE A 103 -16.33 12.92 2.39
C PHE A 103 -17.66 13.54 2.82
N LYS A 104 -18.79 12.85 2.62
CA LYS A 104 -20.10 13.36 3.07
C LYS A 104 -20.16 13.58 4.59
N LYS A 105 -19.49 12.74 5.37
CA LYS A 105 -19.49 12.79 6.84
C LYS A 105 -18.57 13.88 7.38
N TYR A 106 -17.37 14.03 6.82
CA TYR A 106 -16.31 14.88 7.37
C TYR A 106 -16.06 16.18 6.59
N ILE A 107 -16.46 16.26 5.32
CA ILE A 107 -16.24 17.40 4.42
C ILE A 107 -17.57 17.81 3.79
N THR A 108 -18.30 18.68 4.47
CA THR A 108 -19.67 19.06 4.08
C THR A 108 -19.75 20.32 3.20
N SER A 109 -18.68 21.12 3.15
CA SER A 109 -18.64 22.40 2.43
C SER A 109 -18.11 22.30 1.00
N THR A 110 -17.41 21.21 0.66
CA THR A 110 -16.71 21.07 -0.62
C THR A 110 -17.10 19.75 -1.28
N PRO A 111 -17.52 19.75 -2.56
CA PRO A 111 -17.71 18.52 -3.31
C PRO A 111 -16.43 17.70 -3.36
N ILE A 112 -16.56 16.37 -3.25
CA ILE A 112 -15.43 15.47 -3.42
C ILE A 112 -14.86 15.62 -4.85
N SER A 113 -13.53 15.77 -4.92
CA SER A 113 -12.79 15.87 -6.17
C SER A 113 -12.56 14.49 -6.80
N ASP A 114 -12.37 14.47 -8.11
CA ASP A 114 -12.16 13.22 -8.85
C ASP A 114 -10.88 12.49 -8.43
N ILE A 115 -9.86 13.21 -7.97
CA ILE A 115 -8.62 12.58 -7.48
C ILE A 115 -8.86 11.73 -6.23
N ASN A 116 -9.77 12.16 -5.34
CA ASN A 116 -10.17 11.38 -4.18
C ASN A 116 -11.04 10.19 -4.59
N ARG A 117 -11.97 10.37 -5.54
CA ARG A 117 -12.74 9.25 -6.10
C ARG A 117 -11.83 8.19 -6.73
N LYS A 118 -10.77 8.59 -7.42
CA LYS A 118 -9.76 7.70 -8.00
C LYS A 118 -9.00 6.86 -6.97
N GLN A 119 -9.13 7.12 -5.67
CA GLN A 119 -8.63 6.19 -4.65
C GLN A 119 -9.35 4.83 -4.69
N ALA A 120 -10.57 4.77 -5.22
CA ALA A 120 -11.32 3.56 -5.52
C ALA A 120 -10.82 2.75 -6.72
N LEU A 121 -9.87 3.30 -7.49
CA LEU A 121 -9.19 2.53 -8.53
C LEU A 121 -8.17 1.59 -7.88
N VAL A 122 -8.37 0.28 -8.05
CA VAL A 122 -7.54 -0.78 -7.47
C VAL A 122 -7.09 -1.75 -8.56
N PRO A 123 -5.96 -2.48 -8.40
CA PRO A 123 -5.56 -3.50 -9.36
C PRO A 123 -6.65 -4.57 -9.52
N SER A 124 -6.94 -5.00 -10.74
CA SER A 124 -8.06 -5.91 -11.02
C SER A 124 -7.88 -7.30 -10.38
N LYS A 125 -6.63 -7.72 -10.15
CA LYS A 125 -6.29 -8.98 -9.49
C LYS A 125 -6.30 -8.89 -7.96
N ALA A 126 -6.50 -7.69 -7.40
CA ALA A 126 -6.40 -7.49 -5.96
C ALA A 126 -7.63 -7.95 -5.20
N THR A 127 -7.40 -8.55 -4.04
CA THR A 127 -8.36 -8.51 -2.95
C THR A 127 -8.20 -7.18 -2.22
N VAL A 128 -9.28 -6.40 -2.19
CA VAL A 128 -9.31 -5.09 -1.54
C VAL A 128 -9.45 -5.26 -0.03
N LEU A 129 -8.61 -4.56 0.74
CA LEU A 129 -8.67 -4.50 2.20
C LEU A 129 -9.30 -3.18 2.60
N HIS A 130 -10.45 -3.24 3.25
CA HIS A 130 -11.20 -2.05 3.67
C HIS A 130 -10.39 -1.22 4.68
N ASN A 131 -10.23 0.06 4.39
CA ASN A 131 -9.60 1.02 5.31
C ASN A 131 -10.68 1.75 6.09
N THR A 132 -10.89 1.36 7.35
CA THR A 132 -11.92 1.96 8.21
C THR A 132 -11.60 3.43 8.60
N PHE A 133 -10.32 3.81 8.53
CA PHE A 133 -9.82 5.09 9.05
C PHE A 133 -9.44 6.10 7.97
N GLY A 134 -9.48 5.71 6.69
CA GLY A 134 -9.07 6.54 5.58
C GLY A 134 -9.67 6.09 4.26
N THR A 135 -9.27 6.80 3.20
CA THR A 135 -9.85 6.65 1.86
C THR A 135 -9.06 5.71 0.96
N ALA A 136 -7.78 5.49 1.26
CA ALA A 136 -6.91 4.59 0.51
C ALA A 136 -7.09 3.15 1.02
N PRO A 137 -7.67 2.22 0.25
CA PRO A 137 -7.79 0.83 0.68
C PRO A 137 -6.41 0.15 0.69
N GLY A 138 -6.27 -0.89 1.51
CA GLY A 138 -5.17 -1.83 1.34
C GLY A 138 -5.40 -2.74 0.13
N ILE A 139 -4.33 -3.30 -0.41
CA ILE A 139 -4.33 -4.12 -1.62
C ILE A 139 -3.61 -5.42 -1.32
N TRP A 140 -4.25 -6.56 -1.60
CA TRP A 140 -3.62 -7.87 -1.49
C TRP A 140 -3.66 -8.62 -2.82
N ILE A 141 -2.49 -8.95 -3.35
CA ILE A 141 -2.31 -9.76 -4.57
C ILE A 141 -1.46 -10.98 -4.23
N LYS A 142 -1.81 -12.14 -4.80
CA LYS A 142 -1.00 -13.36 -4.67
C LYS A 142 -0.58 -13.84 -6.06
N GLU A 143 0.72 -13.86 -6.32
CA GLU A 143 1.27 -14.31 -7.60
C GLU A 143 2.60 -15.05 -7.38
N GLY A 144 2.85 -16.10 -8.17
CA GLY A 144 4.11 -16.86 -8.09
C GLY A 144 4.40 -17.51 -6.73
N GLY A 145 3.36 -17.78 -5.92
CA GLY A 145 3.51 -18.33 -4.56
C GLY A 145 3.86 -17.28 -3.50
N VAL A 146 3.96 -16.01 -3.86
CA VAL A 146 4.25 -14.88 -2.97
C VAL A 146 2.97 -14.07 -2.74
N ALA A 147 2.71 -13.65 -1.50
CA ALA A 147 1.65 -12.72 -1.16
C ALA A 147 2.22 -11.30 -1.05
N PHE A 148 1.67 -10.36 -1.80
CA PHE A 148 2.02 -8.94 -1.75
C PHE A 148 0.86 -8.18 -1.13
N VAL A 149 1.12 -7.49 -0.03
CA VAL A 149 0.12 -6.70 0.70
C VAL A 149 0.61 -5.27 0.78
N SER A 150 -0.07 -4.36 0.08
CA SER A 150 0.21 -2.93 0.14
C SER A 150 -0.79 -2.25 1.07
N LEU A 151 -0.26 -1.52 2.06
CA LEU A 151 -1.01 -0.84 3.11
C LEU A 151 -0.76 0.67 3.05
N PRO A 152 -1.68 1.49 3.59
CA PRO A 152 -1.46 2.94 3.69
C PRO A 152 -0.16 3.27 4.43
N GLY A 153 0.47 4.40 4.08
CA GLY A 153 1.66 4.90 4.79
C GLY A 153 1.33 5.49 6.18
N VAL A 154 0.08 5.95 6.36
CA VAL A 154 -0.37 6.57 7.61
C VAL A 154 -0.49 5.50 8.72
N PRO A 155 0.26 5.62 9.84
CA PRO A 155 0.41 4.50 10.77
C PRO A 155 -0.86 3.99 11.43
N TYR A 156 -1.91 4.81 11.60
CA TYR A 156 -3.16 4.37 12.20
C TYR A 156 -4.16 3.80 11.18
N GLU A 157 -3.96 4.06 9.89
CA GLU A 157 -4.72 3.43 8.81
C GLU A 157 -4.13 2.06 8.43
N MET A 158 -2.81 1.92 8.57
CA MET A 158 -2.08 0.68 8.31
C MET A 158 -2.34 -0.43 9.35
N LYS A 159 -2.45 -0.04 10.63
CA LYS A 159 -2.62 -0.94 11.79
C LYS A 159 -4.01 -1.59 11.84
#